data_AF-A0AAV7A6D2-F1
#
_entry.id   AF-A0AAV7A6D2-F1
#
_cell.length_a   1.000
_cell.length_b   1.000
_cell.length_c   1.000
_cell.angle_alpha   90.00
_cell.angle_beta   90.00
_cell.angle_gamma   90.00
#
_symmetry.space_group_name_H-M   'P 1'
#
loop_
_entity.id
_entity.type
_entity.pdbx_description
1 polymer ?
#
loop_
_entity_poly.entity_id
_entity_poly.type
_entity_poly.pdbx_seq_one_letter_code
_entity_poly.pdbx_strand_id
1 'polypeptide(L)'
;MWEMAPLCFPLLIFFLDSSLSWIISGVLCARYPVFFLGSVWLVSLSKAPLLLLAANKLPRPEWIPSDWLYVLTLCLAPPLHQSLRFALTSQPPELPCELLPSALLLLAPSLSCLIWDLALIVISPKLISAENGERNKQDKKNFIRLIKYSADDWLPLGLAFAFLTLALTLEMSIPYYMGRVIDILSDRYRESEFLAAIFFMAVFSVTSSVSAGCRGGFFMFSLSRLTRRLRIFLFKALVKQEIAFFESTKTGDILSRLSQDAPLVSRSIPGNVNIALRLLVTCIGHYVFMISISGRLTLLTCVTLPLISLVQSLYNKYHKDLVRKVQDSIALTSDIAKEIVESVRIVKRYDAALRRTHELQSSRDMVRAVYLLAVRVITLLGQVLMLVFGHTLIRRGDISTGEMVSFILYQMESGHSVMGLIHWISEITHSAGAASKVFEYLDREPQVSASGTLRPHNLQGTIEFKNVTFTYPSRPLSPALEDVSFCPPGKGRRLWGPSGGG
;
A
#
# COMPACT_ATOMS: atom_id res chain seq x y z
N MET A 1 13.23 30.92 -1.51
CA MET A 1 12.07 31.78 -1.82
C MET A 1 11.23 31.33 -3.02
N TRP A 2 11.67 30.36 -3.85
CA TRP A 2 10.87 29.80 -4.95
C TRP A 2 10.09 28.50 -4.58
N GLU A 3 10.05 28.12 -3.30
CA GLU A 3 9.51 26.83 -2.85
C GLU A 3 8.02 26.85 -2.44
N MET A 4 7.38 28.04 -2.39
CA MET A 4 5.95 28.20 -2.05
C MET A 4 5.05 28.34 -3.29
N ALA A 5 5.63 28.46 -4.49
CA ALA A 5 4.92 28.61 -5.76
C ALA A 5 3.85 27.54 -6.05
N PRO A 6 4.02 26.23 -5.73
CA PRO A 6 3.00 25.23 -6.06
C PRO A 6 1.72 25.34 -5.22
N LEU A 7 1.78 25.97 -4.04
CA LEU A 7 0.61 26.19 -3.17
C LEU A 7 -0.18 27.46 -3.54
N CYS A 8 0.43 28.39 -4.28
CA CYS A 8 -0.25 29.61 -4.71
C CYS A 8 -1.44 29.35 -5.63
N PHE A 9 -1.32 28.40 -6.56
CA PHE A 9 -2.38 28.04 -7.52
C PHE A 9 -3.69 27.60 -6.81
N PRO A 10 -3.70 26.57 -5.96
CA PRO A 10 -4.92 26.12 -5.29
C PRO A 10 -5.47 27.14 -4.29
N LEU A 11 -4.61 27.89 -3.58
CA LEU A 11 -5.04 28.93 -2.64
C LEU A 11 -5.71 30.10 -3.36
N LEU A 12 -5.15 30.59 -4.48
CA LEU A 12 -5.75 31.66 -5.27
C LEU A 12 -7.11 31.27 -5.82
N ILE A 13 -7.24 30.05 -6.37
CA ILE A 13 -8.51 29.56 -6.90
C ILE A 13 -9.54 29.41 -5.78
N PHE A 14 -9.12 28.98 -4.58
CA PHE A 14 -10.00 28.90 -3.41
C PHE A 14 -10.48 30.27 -2.90
N PHE A 15 -9.60 31.27 -2.85
CA PHE A 15 -9.99 32.65 -2.52
C PHE A 15 -10.94 33.23 -3.57
N LEU A 16 -10.71 32.91 -4.85
CA LEU A 16 -11.60 33.31 -5.94
C LEU A 16 -12.98 32.64 -5.81
N ASP A 17 -13.01 31.34 -5.48
CA ASP A 17 -14.24 30.58 -5.28
C ASP A 17 -15.05 31.12 -4.09
N SER A 18 -14.38 31.42 -2.98
CA SER A 18 -15.00 31.96 -1.77
C SER A 18 -15.57 33.36 -2.00
N SER A 19 -14.84 34.22 -2.72
CA SER A 19 -15.30 35.58 -3.05
C SER A 19 -16.46 35.58 -4.05
N LEU A 20 -16.40 34.75 -5.09
CA LEU A 20 -17.51 34.57 -6.04
C LEU A 20 -18.76 34.02 -5.37
N SER A 21 -18.60 33.01 -4.50
CA SER A 21 -19.73 32.43 -3.76
C SER A 21 -20.42 33.47 -2.86
N TRP A 22 -19.66 34.40 -2.26
CA TRP A 22 -20.20 35.48 -1.45
C TRP A 22 -20.98 36.51 -2.29
N ILE A 23 -20.41 36.98 -3.40
CA ILE A 23 -21.04 37.97 -4.28
C ILE A 23 -22.35 37.42 -4.85
N ILE A 24 -22.32 36.19 -5.37
CA ILE A 24 -23.49 35.58 -6.01
C ILE A 24 -24.58 35.27 -4.96
N SER A 25 -24.20 34.78 -3.77
CA SER A 25 -25.11 34.57 -2.64
C SER A 25 -25.80 35.87 -2.22
N GLY A 26 -25.06 36.97 -2.07
CA GLY A 26 -25.60 38.28 -1.69
C GLY A 26 -26.63 38.82 -2.69
N VAL A 27 -26.36 38.67 -3.99
CA VAL A 27 -27.28 39.10 -5.06
C VAL A 27 -28.56 38.27 -5.09
N LEU A 28 -28.47 36.95 -4.85
CA LEU A 28 -29.65 36.09 -4.78
C LEU A 28 -30.46 36.30 -3.49
N CYS A 29 -29.81 36.54 -2.35
CA CYS A 29 -30.45 36.81 -1.05
C CYS A 29 -31.30 38.10 -1.13
N ALA A 30 -30.88 39.08 -1.93
CA ALA A 30 -31.63 40.32 -2.18
C ALA A 30 -32.85 40.16 -3.10
N ARG A 31 -32.92 39.10 -3.93
CA ARG A 31 -33.94 38.94 -4.98
C ARG A 31 -34.97 37.84 -4.70
N TYR A 32 -34.63 36.82 -3.92
CA TYR A 32 -35.53 35.71 -3.57
C TYR A 32 -35.35 35.30 -2.09
N PRO A 33 -36.31 35.58 -1.20
CA PRO A 33 -36.20 35.26 0.24
C PRO A 33 -36.58 33.80 0.59
N VAL A 34 -37.11 33.01 -0.37
CA VAL A 34 -37.51 31.61 -0.14
C VAL A 34 -36.54 30.68 -0.88
N PHE A 35 -35.79 29.87 -0.12
CA PHE A 35 -34.67 29.09 -0.63
C PHE A 35 -35.07 27.66 -0.98
N PHE A 36 -34.84 27.27 -2.24
CA PHE A 36 -34.97 25.89 -2.72
C PHE A 36 -33.58 25.31 -3.01
N LEU A 37 -33.44 23.99 -2.93
CA LEU A 37 -32.20 23.26 -3.25
C LEU A 37 -31.59 23.67 -4.60
N GLY A 38 -32.43 24.05 -5.58
CA GLY A 38 -31.99 24.53 -6.89
C GLY A 38 -31.18 25.84 -6.88
N SER A 39 -31.34 26.72 -5.89
CA SER A 39 -30.55 27.98 -5.82
C SER A 39 -29.08 27.71 -5.50
N VAL A 40 -28.79 26.72 -4.66
CA VAL A 40 -27.43 26.29 -4.31
C VAL A 40 -26.70 25.70 -5.52
N TRP A 41 -27.41 24.91 -6.34
CA TRP A 41 -26.88 24.38 -7.59
C TRP A 41 -26.64 25.47 -8.64
N LEU A 42 -27.54 26.46 -8.75
CA LEU A 42 -27.37 27.60 -9.66
C LEU A 42 -26.17 28.49 -9.29
N VAL A 43 -25.99 28.79 -8.01
CA VAL A 43 -24.80 29.52 -7.50
C VAL A 43 -23.51 28.75 -7.82
N SER A 44 -23.56 27.43 -7.68
CA SER A 44 -22.37 26.58 -7.88
C SER A 44 -22.04 26.33 -9.35
N LEU A 45 -23.03 26.31 -10.24
CA LEU A 45 -22.83 26.16 -11.69
C LEU A 45 -22.43 27.49 -12.35
N SER A 46 -22.93 28.63 -11.86
CA SER A 46 -22.63 29.96 -12.44
C SER A 46 -21.18 30.40 -12.25
N LYS A 47 -20.48 29.89 -11.21
CA LYS A 47 -19.06 30.20 -10.95
C LYS A 47 -18.07 29.37 -11.80
N ALA A 48 -18.48 28.21 -12.32
CA ALA A 48 -17.62 27.30 -13.08
C ALA A 48 -16.89 27.95 -14.28
N PRO A 49 -17.54 28.74 -15.17
CA PRO A 49 -16.85 29.35 -16.32
C PRO A 49 -15.80 30.40 -15.91
N LEU A 50 -16.06 31.15 -14.83
CA LEU A 50 -15.14 32.15 -14.28
C LEU A 50 -13.91 31.51 -13.64
N LEU A 51 -14.10 30.44 -12.88
CA LEU A 51 -13.02 29.67 -12.27
C LEU A 51 -12.16 28.95 -13.31
N LEU A 52 -12.77 28.45 -14.39
CA LEU A 52 -12.03 27.84 -15.49
C LEU A 52 -11.15 28.84 -16.24
N LEU A 53 -11.65 30.07 -16.42
CA LEU A 53 -10.91 31.14 -17.09
C LEU A 53 -9.74 31.64 -16.24
N ALA A 54 -9.89 31.66 -14.91
CA ALA A 54 -8.82 31.94 -13.97
C ALA A 54 -7.77 30.81 -13.92
N ALA A 55 -8.21 29.54 -13.88
CA ALA A 55 -7.33 28.38 -13.85
C ALA A 55 -6.43 28.29 -15.10
N ASN A 56 -6.96 28.61 -16.28
CA ASN A 56 -6.19 28.64 -17.54
C ASN A 56 -5.12 29.75 -17.61
N LYS A 57 -5.21 30.78 -16.77
CA LYS A 57 -4.25 31.91 -16.75
C LYS A 57 -3.15 31.78 -15.70
N LEU A 58 -3.31 30.89 -14.73
CA LEU A 58 -2.35 30.68 -13.65
C LEU A 58 -1.33 29.58 -14.01
N PRO A 59 -0.06 29.71 -13.62
CA PRO A 59 0.94 28.67 -13.86
C PRO A 59 0.55 27.39 -13.11
N ARG A 60 0.24 26.34 -13.89
CA ARG A 60 -0.19 25.05 -13.36
C ARG A 60 0.97 24.30 -12.70
N PRO A 61 0.78 23.78 -11.49
CA PRO A 61 1.76 22.88 -10.91
C PRO A 61 1.60 21.44 -11.46
N GLU A 62 2.70 20.71 -11.60
CA GLU A 62 2.77 19.39 -12.26
C GLU A 62 1.87 18.29 -11.64
N TRP A 63 1.36 18.50 -10.42
CA TRP A 63 0.59 17.51 -9.66
C TRP A 63 -0.93 17.59 -9.86
N ILE A 64 -1.45 18.61 -10.57
CA ILE A 64 -2.88 18.67 -10.96
C ILE A 64 -3.01 18.00 -12.33
N PRO A 65 -3.86 16.97 -12.51
CA PRO A 65 -3.95 16.20 -13.76
C PRO A 65 -4.68 16.94 -14.90
N SER A 66 -5.66 17.78 -14.57
CA SER A 66 -6.39 18.64 -15.52
C SER A 66 -7.19 19.72 -14.79
N ASP A 67 -7.14 20.95 -15.30
CA ASP A 67 -7.78 22.12 -14.67
C ASP A 67 -9.31 22.00 -14.62
N TRP A 68 -9.90 21.38 -15.64
CA TRP A 68 -11.34 21.12 -15.72
C TRP A 68 -11.86 20.24 -14.59
N LEU A 69 -11.20 19.10 -14.30
CA LEU A 69 -11.63 18.21 -13.22
C LEU A 69 -11.52 18.87 -11.85
N TYR A 70 -10.48 19.66 -11.61
CA TYR A 70 -10.28 20.37 -10.34
C TYR A 70 -11.35 21.46 -10.11
N VAL A 71 -11.66 22.25 -11.14
CA VAL A 71 -12.74 23.26 -11.06
C VAL A 71 -14.10 22.58 -10.89
N LEU A 72 -14.32 21.43 -11.55
CA LEU A 72 -15.55 20.66 -11.44
C LEU A 72 -15.74 20.09 -10.02
N THR A 73 -14.69 19.54 -9.39
CA THR A 73 -14.77 19.03 -8.00
C THR A 73 -15.05 20.16 -7.02
N LEU A 74 -14.39 21.31 -7.19
CA LEU A 74 -14.60 22.49 -6.36
C LEU A 74 -16.03 23.06 -6.48
N CYS A 75 -16.62 23.01 -7.68
CA CYS A 75 -17.97 23.52 -7.92
C CYS A 75 -19.07 22.54 -7.48
N LEU A 76 -18.89 21.23 -7.66
CA LEU A 76 -19.92 20.23 -7.36
C LEU A 76 -19.96 19.80 -5.88
N ALA A 77 -18.84 19.91 -5.16
CA ALA A 77 -18.77 19.43 -3.78
C ALA A 77 -19.68 20.19 -2.78
N PRO A 78 -19.72 21.54 -2.75
CA PRO A 78 -20.62 22.28 -1.87
C PRO A 78 -22.12 21.98 -2.08
N PRO A 79 -22.66 21.99 -3.31
CA PRO A 79 -24.08 21.70 -3.54
C PRO A 79 -24.44 20.24 -3.26
N LEU A 80 -23.55 19.29 -3.55
CA LEU A 80 -23.74 17.88 -3.18
C LEU A 80 -23.79 17.70 -1.67
N HIS A 81 -22.90 18.35 -0.92
CA HIS A 81 -22.89 18.30 0.54
C HIS A 81 -24.18 18.87 1.16
N GLN A 82 -24.64 20.02 0.68
CA GLN A 82 -25.89 20.62 1.15
C GLN A 82 -27.13 19.80 0.75
N SER A 83 -27.12 19.18 -0.44
CA SER A 83 -28.19 18.28 -0.89
C SER A 83 -28.27 17.02 -0.04
N LEU A 84 -27.12 16.43 0.30
CA LEU A 84 -27.03 15.28 1.19
C LEU A 84 -27.48 15.63 2.61
N ARG A 85 -27.09 16.81 3.12
CA ARG A 85 -27.52 17.32 4.43
C ARG A 85 -29.04 17.52 4.47
N PHE A 86 -29.62 18.13 3.44
CA PHE A 86 -31.07 18.31 3.34
C PHE A 86 -31.80 16.95 3.35
N ALA A 87 -31.29 15.97 2.59
CA ALA A 87 -31.89 14.63 2.52
C ALA A 87 -31.79 13.85 3.85
N LEU A 88 -30.72 14.04 4.62
CA LEU A 88 -30.49 13.28 5.86
C LEU A 88 -31.08 13.94 7.11
N THR A 89 -31.20 15.28 7.17
CA THR A 89 -31.60 15.99 8.40
C THR A 89 -32.86 16.84 8.27
N SER A 90 -33.50 16.90 7.09
CA SER A 90 -34.72 17.70 6.83
C SER A 90 -34.64 19.17 7.26
N GLN A 91 -33.43 19.72 7.41
CA GLN A 91 -33.17 21.13 7.74
C GLN A 91 -33.04 21.95 6.47
N PRO A 92 -33.55 23.19 6.41
CA PRO A 92 -33.45 24.03 5.22
C PRO A 92 -31.98 24.35 4.89
N PRO A 93 -31.62 24.46 3.59
CA PRO A 93 -30.29 24.86 3.17
C PRO A 93 -30.00 26.31 3.58
N GLU A 94 -28.91 26.53 4.31
CA GLU A 94 -28.45 27.87 4.72
C GLU A 94 -27.49 28.46 3.67
N LEU A 95 -27.80 29.66 3.15
CA LEU A 95 -26.88 30.48 2.38
C LEU A 95 -26.17 31.50 3.30
N PRO A 96 -24.90 31.86 3.01
CA PRO A 96 -24.16 32.81 3.82
C PRO A 96 -24.65 34.22 3.53
N CYS A 97 -25.50 34.78 4.41
CA CYS A 97 -25.86 36.21 4.36
C CYS A 97 -25.18 37.02 5.52
N GLU A 98 -24.40 36.39 6.43
CA GLU A 98 -23.63 37.09 7.49
C GLU A 98 -22.15 36.63 7.64
N LEU A 99 -21.27 37.60 7.95
CA LEU A 99 -19.82 37.59 7.72
C LEU A 99 -18.97 36.58 8.53
N LEU A 100 -19.41 36.14 9.73
CA LEU A 100 -18.52 35.42 10.66
C LEU A 100 -18.89 33.96 10.99
N PRO A 101 -20.17 33.60 11.28
CA PRO A 101 -20.52 32.22 11.65
C PRO A 101 -20.74 31.30 10.43
N SER A 102 -21.23 31.84 9.32
CA SER A 102 -21.65 31.07 8.14
C SER A 102 -20.49 30.73 7.18
N ALA A 103 -19.43 31.55 7.16
CA ALA A 103 -18.24 31.31 6.36
C ALA A 103 -17.46 30.06 6.83
N LEU A 104 -17.37 29.83 8.15
CA LEU A 104 -16.72 28.64 8.73
C LEU A 104 -17.41 27.32 8.35
N LEU A 105 -18.72 27.34 8.12
CA LEU A 105 -19.53 26.18 7.74
C LEU A 105 -19.35 25.77 6.27
N LEU A 106 -19.03 26.71 5.38
CA LEU A 106 -18.74 26.46 3.95
C LEU A 106 -17.26 26.20 3.67
N LEU A 107 -16.37 26.68 4.53
CA LEU A 107 -14.94 26.36 4.50
C LEU A 107 -14.70 24.86 4.77
N ALA A 108 -15.48 24.22 5.64
CA ALA A 108 -15.28 22.82 5.99
C ALA A 108 -15.40 21.82 4.81
N PRO A 109 -16.45 21.82 3.97
CA PRO A 109 -16.57 20.88 2.84
C PRO A 109 -15.64 21.22 1.68
N SER A 110 -15.36 22.51 1.44
CA SER A 110 -14.46 22.96 0.36
C SER A 110 -12.99 22.72 0.72
N LEU A 111 -12.59 22.98 1.98
CA LEU A 111 -11.31 22.53 2.52
C LEU A 111 -11.26 21.01 2.52
N SER A 112 -12.31 20.29 2.95
CA SER A 112 -12.33 18.82 2.95
C SER A 112 -12.11 18.25 1.54
N CYS A 113 -12.69 18.83 0.48
CA CYS A 113 -12.47 18.36 -0.88
C CYS A 113 -11.08 18.69 -1.41
N LEU A 114 -10.55 19.89 -1.17
CA LEU A 114 -9.17 20.24 -1.50
C LEU A 114 -8.17 19.33 -0.79
N ILE A 115 -8.46 19.04 0.47
CA ILE A 115 -7.67 18.20 1.34
C ILE A 115 -7.78 16.72 0.91
N TRP A 116 -8.95 16.25 0.45
CA TRP A 116 -9.13 14.90 -0.11
C TRP A 116 -8.55 14.75 -1.50
N ASP A 117 -8.58 15.78 -2.35
CA ASP A 117 -7.90 15.80 -3.64
C ASP A 117 -6.37 15.79 -3.43
N LEU A 118 -5.86 16.58 -2.48
CA LEU A 118 -4.46 16.54 -2.04
C LEU A 118 -4.07 15.17 -1.45
N ALA A 119 -4.94 14.57 -0.63
CA ALA A 119 -4.68 13.26 -0.04
C ALA A 119 -4.79 12.12 -1.05
N LEU A 120 -5.77 12.14 -1.96
CA LEU A 120 -5.87 11.19 -3.07
C LEU A 120 -4.66 11.29 -4.00
N ILE A 121 -4.11 12.49 -4.22
CA ILE A 121 -2.89 12.69 -5.01
C ILE A 121 -1.66 12.14 -4.27
N VAL A 122 -1.54 12.35 -2.95
CA VAL A 122 -0.43 11.82 -2.11
C VAL A 122 -0.53 10.31 -1.88
N ILE A 123 -1.75 9.76 -1.78
CA ILE A 123 -2.04 8.33 -1.63
C ILE A 123 -1.99 7.63 -3.00
N SER A 124 -2.27 8.33 -4.10
CA SER A 124 -2.12 7.76 -5.44
C SER A 124 -0.63 7.53 -5.72
N PRO A 125 -0.20 6.29 -5.98
CA PRO A 125 1.19 5.97 -6.27
C PRO A 125 1.58 6.38 -7.71
N LYS A 126 1.07 7.50 -8.23
CA LYS A 126 1.35 7.98 -9.58
C LYS A 126 2.71 8.68 -9.72
N LEU A 127 3.41 8.97 -8.61
CA LEU A 127 4.73 9.60 -8.64
C LEU A 127 5.92 8.64 -8.45
N ILE A 128 5.71 7.32 -8.48
CA ILE A 128 6.83 6.35 -8.37
C ILE A 128 7.21 5.69 -9.71
N SER A 129 6.48 5.84 -10.82
CA SER A 129 6.72 4.88 -11.92
C SER A 129 6.31 5.31 -13.34
N ALA A 130 6.73 6.48 -13.82
CA ALA A 130 6.68 6.75 -15.28
C ALA A 130 7.74 5.91 -16.05
N GLU A 131 8.82 5.48 -15.39
CA GLU A 131 9.87 4.62 -15.98
C GLU A 131 9.61 3.11 -15.86
N ASN A 132 8.53 2.69 -15.19
CA ASN A 132 8.37 1.32 -14.66
C ASN A 132 7.11 0.60 -15.19
N GLY A 133 6.48 1.11 -16.25
CA GLY A 133 5.21 0.58 -16.76
C GLY A 133 5.27 -0.91 -17.13
N GLU A 134 6.36 -1.36 -17.76
CA GLU A 134 6.55 -2.77 -18.16
C GLU A 134 6.88 -3.67 -16.96
N ARG A 135 7.79 -3.23 -16.07
CA ARG A 135 8.15 -3.97 -14.86
C ARG A 135 6.95 -4.17 -13.94
N ASN A 136 6.14 -3.14 -13.76
CA ASN A 136 4.90 -3.18 -12.98
C ASN A 136 3.85 -4.12 -13.63
N LYS A 137 3.82 -4.22 -14.96
CA LYS A 137 2.96 -5.17 -15.68
C LYS A 137 3.39 -6.62 -15.46
N GLN A 138 4.70 -6.88 -15.46
CA GLN A 138 5.26 -8.21 -15.17
C GLN A 138 5.05 -8.61 -13.70
N ASP A 139 5.26 -7.68 -12.76
CA ASP A 139 5.03 -7.90 -11.33
C ASP A 139 3.55 -8.25 -11.04
N LYS A 140 2.61 -7.53 -11.69
CA LYS A 140 1.18 -7.88 -11.64
C LYS A 140 0.88 -9.26 -12.22
N LYS A 141 1.47 -9.63 -13.35
CA LYS A 141 1.30 -10.95 -13.97
C LYS A 141 1.79 -12.06 -13.03
N ASN A 142 2.94 -11.85 -12.39
CA ASN A 142 3.52 -12.77 -11.42
C ASN A 142 2.64 -12.93 -10.17
N PHE A 143 2.07 -11.82 -9.68
CA PHE A 143 1.11 -11.85 -8.58
C PHE A 143 -0.16 -12.66 -8.93
N ILE A 144 -0.75 -12.43 -10.10
CA ILE A 144 -1.92 -13.19 -10.58
C ILE A 144 -1.60 -14.68 -10.73
N ARG A 145 -0.42 -15.02 -11.24
CA ARG A 145 0.04 -16.42 -11.33
C ARG A 145 0.14 -17.07 -9.96
N LEU A 146 0.63 -16.36 -8.95
CA LEU A 146 0.72 -16.91 -7.60
C LEU A 146 -0.67 -17.13 -6.97
N ILE A 147 -1.62 -16.22 -7.20
CA ILE A 147 -3.02 -16.41 -6.81
C ILE A 147 -3.57 -17.65 -7.49
N LYS A 148 -3.28 -17.84 -8.79
CA LYS A 148 -3.69 -19.05 -9.53
C LYS A 148 -3.12 -20.33 -8.93
N TYR A 149 -1.86 -20.34 -8.50
CA TYR A 149 -1.27 -21.49 -7.79
C TYR A 149 -1.88 -21.73 -6.40
N SER A 150 -2.42 -20.68 -5.78
CA SER A 150 -3.11 -20.76 -4.50
C SER A 150 -4.58 -21.19 -4.65
N ALA A 151 -5.17 -21.04 -5.84
CA ALA A 151 -6.58 -21.37 -6.11
C ALA A 151 -6.90 -22.85 -5.90
N ASP A 152 -5.93 -23.74 -6.13
CA ASP A 152 -6.08 -25.18 -5.84
C ASP A 152 -6.35 -25.48 -4.35
N ASP A 153 -6.01 -24.55 -3.44
CA ASP A 153 -6.30 -24.62 -2.00
C ASP A 153 -7.42 -23.65 -1.59
N TRP A 154 -8.43 -23.44 -2.46
CA TRP A 154 -9.54 -22.53 -2.19
C TRP A 154 -10.37 -22.87 -0.94
N LEU A 155 -10.49 -24.14 -0.58
CA LEU A 155 -11.24 -24.59 0.61
C LEU A 155 -10.68 -24.04 1.93
N PRO A 156 -9.40 -24.32 2.30
CA PRO A 156 -8.82 -23.76 3.52
C PRO A 156 -8.71 -22.22 3.44
N LEU A 157 -8.50 -21.65 2.26
CA LEU A 157 -8.47 -20.20 2.08
C LEU A 157 -9.85 -19.54 2.31
N GLY A 158 -10.92 -20.16 1.80
CA GLY A 158 -12.30 -19.72 2.00
C GLY A 158 -12.75 -19.86 3.45
N LEU A 159 -12.38 -20.95 4.12
CA LEU A 159 -12.59 -21.09 5.56
C LEU A 159 -11.82 -20.04 6.36
N ALA A 160 -10.54 -19.79 6.02
CA ALA A 160 -9.76 -18.73 6.65
C ALA A 160 -10.40 -17.35 6.47
N PHE A 161 -10.94 -17.05 5.28
CA PHE A 161 -11.68 -15.83 5.00
C PHE A 161 -12.95 -15.71 5.85
N ALA A 162 -13.75 -16.78 5.94
CA ALA A 162 -14.99 -16.79 6.73
C ALA A 162 -14.69 -16.56 8.24
N PHE A 163 -13.69 -17.25 8.78
CA PHE A 163 -13.24 -17.03 10.17
C PHE A 163 -12.60 -15.66 10.37
N LEU A 164 -11.95 -15.09 9.35
CA LEU A 164 -11.45 -13.71 9.40
C LEU A 164 -12.61 -12.72 9.51
N THR A 165 -13.59 -12.79 8.60
CA THR A 165 -14.73 -11.87 8.63
C THR A 165 -15.52 -11.99 9.93
N LEU A 166 -15.74 -13.22 10.41
CA LEU A 166 -16.43 -13.47 11.68
C LEU A 166 -15.64 -12.95 12.88
N ALA A 167 -14.32 -13.16 12.91
CA ALA A 167 -13.49 -12.65 14.00
C ALA A 167 -13.55 -11.13 14.06
N LEU A 168 -13.44 -10.46 12.90
CA LEU A 168 -13.42 -9.01 12.81
C LEU A 168 -14.78 -8.38 13.16
N THR A 169 -15.90 -8.96 12.72
CA THR A 169 -17.22 -8.42 13.09
C THR A 169 -17.49 -8.54 14.59
N LEU A 170 -17.07 -9.64 15.21
CA LEU A 170 -17.17 -9.83 16.66
C LEU A 170 -16.24 -8.89 17.42
N GLU A 171 -15.01 -8.70 16.95
CA GLU A 171 -14.03 -7.78 17.54
C GLU A 171 -14.50 -6.32 17.46
N MET A 172 -15.08 -5.92 16.32
CA MET A 172 -15.73 -4.61 16.18
C MET A 172 -16.94 -4.44 17.07
N SER A 173 -17.59 -5.51 17.52
CA SER A 173 -18.74 -5.37 18.41
C SER A 173 -18.31 -4.98 19.84
N ILE A 174 -17.05 -5.22 20.23
CA ILE A 174 -16.57 -5.00 21.60
C ILE A 174 -16.68 -3.52 22.03
N PRO A 175 -16.19 -2.52 21.26
CA PRO A 175 -16.34 -1.12 21.65
C PRO A 175 -17.79 -0.66 21.75
N TYR A 176 -18.72 -1.23 20.96
CA TYR A 176 -20.15 -0.93 21.05
C TYR A 176 -20.75 -1.38 22.39
N TYR A 177 -20.48 -2.61 22.82
CA TYR A 177 -20.96 -3.08 24.12
C TYR A 177 -20.29 -2.34 25.28
N MET A 178 -19.02 -1.95 25.13
CA MET A 178 -18.34 -1.12 26.13
C MET A 178 -19.05 0.23 26.31
N GLY A 179 -19.50 0.88 25.23
CA GLY A 179 -20.32 2.08 25.30
C GLY A 179 -21.66 1.83 25.99
N ARG A 180 -22.37 0.75 25.61
CA ARG A 180 -23.65 0.37 26.25
C ARG A 180 -23.53 0.14 27.75
N VAL A 181 -22.47 -0.50 28.20
CA VAL A 181 -22.18 -0.69 29.63
C VAL A 181 -22.00 0.66 30.34
N ILE A 182 -21.31 1.61 29.70
CA ILE A 182 -21.12 2.97 30.23
C ILE A 182 -22.45 3.72 30.32
N ASP A 183 -23.30 3.62 29.30
CA ASP A 183 -24.62 4.27 29.30
C ASP A 183 -25.50 3.72 30.43
N ILE A 184 -25.60 2.39 30.58
CA ILE A 184 -26.37 1.72 31.64
C ILE A 184 -25.87 2.12 33.04
N LEU A 185 -24.56 2.35 33.19
CA LEU A 185 -23.96 2.77 34.45
C LEU A 185 -24.21 4.26 34.76
N SER A 186 -24.37 5.09 33.73
CA SER A 186 -24.60 6.53 33.88
C SER A 186 -26.07 6.92 34.07
N ASP A 187 -27.01 6.11 33.55
CA ASP A 187 -28.46 6.29 33.70
C ASP A 187 -29.02 5.43 34.87
N ARG A 188 -30.33 5.18 34.91
CA ARG A 188 -30.95 4.30 35.91
C ARG A 188 -30.42 2.86 35.79
N TYR A 189 -29.49 2.52 36.68
CA TYR A 189 -28.87 1.22 36.80
C TYR A 189 -29.89 0.08 36.84
N ARG A 190 -29.78 -0.83 35.88
CA ARG A 190 -30.55 -2.07 35.78
C ARG A 190 -29.59 -3.23 35.70
N GLU A 191 -29.56 -4.02 36.76
CA GLU A 191 -28.61 -5.13 36.92
C GLU A 191 -28.73 -6.16 35.78
N SER A 192 -29.95 -6.45 35.32
CA SER A 192 -30.20 -7.40 34.23
C SER A 192 -29.63 -6.94 32.88
N GLU A 193 -29.82 -5.67 32.51
CA GLU A 193 -29.28 -5.09 31.26
C GLU A 193 -27.74 -5.02 31.32
N PHE A 194 -27.19 -4.67 32.49
CA PHE A 194 -25.75 -4.62 32.72
C PHE A 194 -25.10 -6.01 32.60
N LEU A 195 -25.64 -7.01 33.28
CA LEU A 195 -25.14 -8.39 33.20
C LEU A 195 -25.28 -8.96 31.79
N ALA A 196 -26.37 -8.68 31.08
CA ALA A 196 -26.54 -9.11 29.69
C ALA A 196 -25.48 -8.48 28.77
N ALA A 197 -25.22 -7.18 28.90
CA ALA A 197 -24.22 -6.49 28.09
C ALA A 197 -22.80 -7.05 28.32
N ILE A 198 -22.42 -7.31 29.57
CA ILE A 198 -21.14 -7.93 29.91
C ILE A 198 -21.08 -9.37 29.40
N PHE A 199 -22.15 -10.14 29.53
CA PHE A 199 -22.21 -11.51 29.05
C PHE A 199 -22.01 -11.58 27.52
N PHE A 200 -22.72 -10.74 26.75
CA PHE A 200 -22.55 -10.67 25.30
C PHE A 200 -21.14 -10.22 24.90
N MET A 201 -20.59 -9.22 25.60
CA MET A 201 -19.21 -8.77 25.38
C MET A 201 -18.19 -9.90 25.62
N ALA A 202 -18.36 -10.67 26.70
CA ALA A 202 -17.49 -11.80 27.03
C ALA A 202 -17.60 -12.92 25.98
N VAL A 203 -18.83 -13.28 25.57
CA VAL A 203 -19.07 -14.29 24.53
C VAL A 203 -18.45 -13.86 23.19
N PHE A 204 -18.62 -12.60 22.79
CA PHE A 204 -18.04 -12.09 21.54
C PHE A 204 -16.51 -12.03 21.60
N SER A 205 -15.92 -11.67 22.74
CA SER A 205 -14.47 -11.67 22.93
C SER A 205 -13.86 -13.09 22.86
N VAL A 206 -14.48 -14.08 23.52
CA VAL A 206 -14.02 -15.47 23.45
C VAL A 206 -14.20 -16.03 22.04
N THR A 207 -15.35 -15.79 21.41
CA THR A 207 -15.65 -16.28 20.07
C THR A 207 -14.74 -15.65 19.02
N SER A 208 -14.45 -14.34 19.13
CA SER A 208 -13.53 -13.65 18.23
C SER A 208 -12.11 -14.21 18.37
N SER A 209 -11.65 -14.49 19.59
CA SER A 209 -10.32 -15.07 19.86
C SER A 209 -10.18 -16.47 19.28
N VAL A 210 -11.19 -17.35 19.47
CA VAL A 210 -11.21 -18.69 18.86
C VAL A 210 -11.21 -18.58 17.33
N SER A 211 -12.07 -17.72 16.76
CA SER A 211 -12.13 -17.49 15.32
C SER A 211 -10.82 -16.94 14.76
N ALA A 212 -10.14 -16.06 15.51
CA ALA A 212 -8.83 -15.50 15.18
C ALA A 212 -7.72 -16.58 15.20
N GLY A 213 -7.80 -17.55 16.11
CA GLY A 213 -6.93 -18.73 16.13
C GLY A 213 -7.18 -19.64 14.93
N CYS A 214 -8.45 -19.97 14.65
CA CYS A 214 -8.84 -20.81 13.52
C CYS A 214 -8.40 -20.23 12.18
N ARG A 215 -8.64 -18.94 11.91
CA ARG A 215 -8.16 -18.28 10.68
C ARG A 215 -6.63 -18.39 10.55
N GLY A 216 -5.89 -18.25 11.66
CA GLY A 216 -4.44 -18.35 11.68
C GLY A 216 -3.96 -19.75 11.31
N GLY A 217 -4.60 -20.77 11.86
CA GLY A 217 -4.34 -22.18 11.55
C GLY A 217 -4.59 -22.54 10.08
N PHE A 218 -5.79 -22.22 9.55
CA PHE A 218 -6.12 -22.49 8.15
C PHE A 218 -5.21 -21.74 7.18
N PHE A 219 -4.89 -20.48 7.49
CA PHE A 219 -3.99 -19.69 6.67
C PHE A 219 -2.56 -20.26 6.65
N MET A 220 -2.01 -20.60 7.81
CA MET A 220 -0.68 -21.24 7.92
C MET A 220 -0.62 -22.60 7.21
N PHE A 221 -1.70 -23.38 7.29
CA PHE A 221 -1.81 -24.66 6.59
C PHE A 221 -1.78 -24.47 5.07
N SER A 222 -2.58 -23.53 4.54
CA SER A 222 -2.57 -23.18 3.11
C SER A 222 -1.19 -22.68 2.67
N LEU A 223 -0.52 -21.88 3.50
CA LEU A 223 0.81 -21.34 3.22
C LEU A 223 1.86 -22.43 3.07
N SER A 224 1.84 -23.42 3.97
CA SER A 224 2.75 -24.56 3.94
C SER A 224 2.58 -25.39 2.67
N ARG A 225 1.33 -25.64 2.25
CA ARG A 225 1.02 -26.35 1.00
C ARG A 225 1.51 -25.60 -0.24
N LEU A 226 1.26 -24.28 -0.29
CA LEU A 226 1.75 -23.45 -1.38
C LEU A 226 3.28 -23.46 -1.45
N THR A 227 3.96 -23.28 -0.31
CA THR A 227 5.43 -23.33 -0.21
C THR A 227 5.98 -24.64 -0.76
N ARG A 228 5.37 -25.77 -0.38
CA ARG A 228 5.76 -27.10 -0.86
C ARG A 228 5.58 -27.22 -2.38
N ARG A 229 4.44 -26.80 -2.94
CA ARG A 229 4.17 -26.86 -4.38
C ARG A 229 5.17 -26.02 -5.17
N LEU A 230 5.43 -24.79 -4.73
CA LEU A 230 6.38 -23.89 -5.38
C LEU A 230 7.80 -24.45 -5.40
N ARG A 231 8.25 -25.04 -4.29
CA ARG A 231 9.55 -25.74 -4.25
C ARG A 231 9.61 -26.91 -5.23
N ILE A 232 8.55 -27.71 -5.32
CA ILE A 232 8.49 -28.84 -6.25
C ILE A 232 8.51 -28.35 -7.70
N PHE A 233 7.74 -27.31 -8.03
CA PHE A 233 7.72 -26.75 -9.39
C PHE A 233 9.06 -26.14 -9.78
N LEU A 234 9.66 -25.36 -8.88
CA LEU A 234 10.97 -24.76 -9.12
C LEU A 234 12.05 -25.86 -9.28
N PHE A 235 12.05 -26.87 -8.42
CA PHE A 235 12.98 -27.99 -8.54
C PHE A 235 12.81 -28.75 -9.86
N LYS A 236 11.56 -29.03 -10.28
CA LYS A 236 11.26 -29.66 -11.57
C LYS A 236 11.71 -28.80 -12.76
N ALA A 237 11.55 -27.48 -12.68
CA ALA A 237 12.00 -26.56 -13.72
C ALA A 237 13.53 -26.53 -13.80
N LEU A 238 14.23 -26.52 -12.66
CA LEU A 238 15.69 -26.52 -12.59
C LEU A 238 16.31 -27.81 -13.16
N VAL A 239 15.79 -28.98 -12.78
CA VAL A 239 16.34 -30.29 -13.24
C VAL A 239 16.13 -30.51 -14.75
N LYS A 240 15.18 -29.81 -15.38
CA LYS A 240 14.95 -29.87 -16.82
C LYS A 240 15.90 -28.99 -17.64
N GLN A 241 16.66 -28.10 -17.00
CA GLN A 241 17.56 -27.19 -17.71
C GLN A 241 18.77 -27.92 -18.28
N GLU A 242 19.31 -27.38 -19.37
CA GLU A 242 20.53 -27.89 -20.01
C GLU A 242 21.79 -27.71 -19.15
N ILE A 243 22.83 -28.50 -19.40
CA ILE A 243 24.11 -28.44 -18.66
C ILE A 243 24.76 -27.04 -18.75
N ALA A 244 24.61 -26.35 -19.88
CA ALA A 244 25.12 -24.99 -20.10
C ALA A 244 24.62 -23.97 -19.05
N PHE A 245 23.40 -24.16 -18.54
CA PHE A 245 22.85 -23.32 -17.48
C PHE A 245 23.58 -23.52 -16.15
N PHE A 246 23.93 -24.76 -15.81
CA PHE A 246 24.65 -25.10 -14.59
C PHE A 246 26.14 -24.72 -14.65
N GLU A 247 26.73 -24.65 -15.84
CA GLU A 247 28.08 -24.11 -16.01
C GLU A 247 28.14 -22.59 -15.84
N SER A 248 27.11 -21.88 -16.32
CA SER A 248 27.05 -20.42 -16.23
C SER A 248 26.54 -19.91 -14.88
N THR A 249 25.70 -20.68 -14.19
CA THR A 249 25.07 -20.29 -12.92
C THR A 249 25.71 -21.01 -11.74
N LYS A 250 26.12 -20.26 -10.71
CA LYS A 250 26.71 -20.85 -9.50
C LYS A 250 25.71 -21.73 -8.76
N THR A 251 26.13 -22.91 -8.33
CA THR A 251 25.31 -23.85 -7.54
C THR A 251 24.76 -23.20 -6.26
N GLY A 252 25.54 -22.33 -5.61
CA GLY A 252 25.11 -21.59 -4.43
C GLY A 252 23.92 -20.65 -4.69
N ASP A 253 23.87 -20.04 -5.88
CA ASP A 253 22.76 -19.16 -6.25
C ASP A 253 21.48 -19.98 -6.45
N ILE A 254 21.57 -21.12 -7.14
CA ILE A 254 20.44 -22.05 -7.35
C ILE A 254 19.90 -22.55 -6.00
N LEU A 255 20.79 -22.96 -5.10
CA LEU A 255 20.40 -23.43 -3.76
C LEU A 255 19.74 -22.31 -2.94
N SER A 256 20.26 -21.08 -3.02
CA SER A 256 19.67 -19.92 -2.35
C SER A 256 18.26 -19.63 -2.89
N ARG A 257 18.06 -19.64 -4.22
CA ARG A 257 16.72 -19.47 -4.82
C ARG A 257 15.72 -20.51 -4.33
N LEU A 258 16.14 -21.78 -4.25
CA LEU A 258 15.27 -22.89 -3.84
C LEU A 258 14.98 -22.89 -2.33
N SER A 259 15.98 -22.60 -1.51
CA SER A 259 15.90 -22.73 -0.05
C SER A 259 15.39 -21.47 0.66
N GLN A 260 15.71 -20.27 0.16
CA GLN A 260 15.39 -18.99 0.77
C GLN A 260 14.32 -18.22 0.00
N ASP A 261 14.53 -17.97 -1.30
CA ASP A 261 13.64 -17.08 -2.05
C ASP A 261 12.28 -17.71 -2.35
N ALA A 262 12.22 -18.98 -2.75
CA ALA A 262 10.96 -19.65 -3.02
C ALA A 262 10.01 -19.66 -1.79
N PRO A 263 10.47 -20.01 -0.57
CA PRO A 263 9.68 -19.82 0.64
C PRO A 263 9.29 -18.38 0.89
N LEU A 264 10.21 -17.43 0.75
CA LEU A 264 9.95 -16.02 0.98
C LEU A 264 8.83 -15.53 0.07
N VAL A 265 8.89 -15.81 -1.23
CA VAL A 265 7.85 -15.44 -2.20
C VAL A 265 6.51 -16.11 -1.88
N SER A 266 6.53 -17.41 -1.57
CA SER A 266 5.32 -18.17 -1.23
C SER A 266 4.67 -17.71 0.09
N ARG A 267 5.44 -17.09 1.00
CA ARG A 267 4.95 -16.58 2.28
C ARG A 267 4.51 -15.13 2.19
N SER A 268 5.34 -14.27 1.60
CA SER A 268 5.13 -12.82 1.57
C SER A 268 3.88 -12.44 0.79
N ILE A 269 3.64 -13.03 -0.38
CA ILE A 269 2.50 -12.61 -1.20
C ILE A 269 1.15 -13.00 -0.56
N PRO A 270 0.85 -14.27 -0.23
CA PRO A 270 -0.40 -14.60 0.44
C PRO A 270 -0.51 -13.93 1.80
N GLY A 271 0.61 -13.83 2.55
CA GLY A 271 0.66 -13.15 3.84
C GLY A 271 0.22 -11.69 3.73
N ASN A 272 0.73 -10.99 2.73
CA ASN A 272 0.32 -9.64 2.41
C ASN A 272 -1.15 -9.56 1.97
N VAL A 273 -1.68 -10.53 1.22
CA VAL A 273 -3.11 -10.56 0.88
C VAL A 273 -3.99 -10.70 2.12
N ASN A 274 -3.63 -11.59 3.06
CA ASN A 274 -4.35 -11.75 4.32
C ASN A 274 -4.30 -10.47 5.17
N ILE A 275 -3.14 -9.81 5.24
CA ILE A 275 -2.99 -8.51 5.91
C ILE A 275 -3.86 -7.46 5.21
N ALA A 276 -3.84 -7.38 3.89
CA ALA A 276 -4.66 -6.45 3.09
C ALA A 276 -6.13 -6.60 3.42
N LEU A 277 -6.61 -7.84 3.37
CA LEU A 277 -8.00 -8.15 3.52
C LEU A 277 -8.47 -7.81 4.94
N ARG A 278 -7.67 -8.17 5.95
CA ARG A 278 -7.95 -7.77 7.33
C ARG A 278 -8.05 -6.26 7.44
N LEU A 279 -7.07 -5.53 6.95
CA LEU A 279 -7.02 -4.07 7.03
C LEU A 279 -8.17 -3.40 6.26
N LEU A 280 -8.59 -3.96 5.12
CA LEU A 280 -9.72 -3.46 4.35
C LEU A 280 -11.03 -3.68 5.11
N VAL A 281 -11.27 -4.90 5.61
CA VAL A 281 -12.47 -5.22 6.38
C VAL A 281 -12.51 -4.40 7.68
N THR A 282 -11.38 -4.26 8.40
CA THR A 282 -11.32 -3.44 9.62
C THR A 282 -11.56 -1.97 9.35
N CYS A 283 -10.92 -1.42 8.32
CA CYS A 283 -11.11 -0.04 7.91
C CYS A 283 -12.58 0.24 7.59
N ILE A 284 -13.18 -0.53 6.68
CA ILE A 284 -14.58 -0.36 6.28
C ILE A 284 -15.51 -0.53 7.49
N GLY A 285 -15.30 -1.58 8.29
CA GLY A 285 -16.14 -1.85 9.46
C GLY A 285 -16.12 -0.73 10.48
N HIS A 286 -14.93 -0.21 10.85
CA HIS A 286 -14.83 0.91 11.79
C HIS A 286 -15.52 2.17 11.26
N TYR A 287 -15.35 2.52 9.98
CA TYR A 287 -16.05 3.68 9.42
C TYR A 287 -17.57 3.49 9.39
N VAL A 288 -18.06 2.28 9.08
CA VAL A 288 -19.50 1.97 9.12
C VAL A 288 -20.05 2.18 10.54
N PHE A 289 -19.38 1.64 11.57
CA PHE A 289 -19.78 1.84 12.96
C PHE A 289 -19.70 3.31 13.38
N MET A 290 -18.65 4.03 13.00
CA MET A 290 -18.51 5.46 13.29
C MET A 290 -19.63 6.31 12.66
N ILE A 291 -19.97 6.04 11.39
CA ILE A 291 -21.09 6.71 10.70
C ILE A 291 -22.42 6.40 11.37
N SER A 292 -22.62 5.15 11.83
CA SER A 292 -23.84 4.74 12.52
C SER A 292 -24.06 5.46 13.86
N ILE A 293 -22.99 5.84 14.56
CA ILE A 293 -23.06 6.64 15.79
C ILE A 293 -23.26 8.12 15.44
N SER A 294 -22.36 8.69 14.64
CA SER A 294 -22.45 10.10 14.23
C SER A 294 -21.67 10.40 12.96
N GLY A 295 -22.41 10.72 11.90
CA GLY A 295 -21.81 11.20 10.65
C GLY A 295 -21.04 12.51 10.81
N ARG A 296 -21.44 13.39 11.76
CA ARG A 296 -20.78 14.69 11.99
C ARG A 296 -19.38 14.53 12.59
N LEU A 297 -19.25 13.67 13.62
CA LEU A 297 -17.94 13.38 14.21
C LEU A 297 -17.05 12.60 13.24
N THR A 298 -17.64 11.70 12.46
CA THR A 298 -16.89 10.95 11.43
C THR A 298 -16.27 11.87 10.39
N LEU A 299 -17.02 12.89 9.93
CA LEU A 299 -16.50 13.88 8.99
C LEU A 299 -15.29 14.64 9.57
N LEU A 300 -15.36 15.00 10.86
CA LEU A 300 -14.25 15.66 11.57
C LEU A 300 -13.01 14.77 11.61
N THR A 301 -13.17 13.48 11.93
CA THR A 301 -12.06 12.51 11.90
C THR A 301 -11.50 12.35 10.49
N CYS A 302 -12.36 12.28 9.46
CA CYS A 302 -11.94 12.19 8.06
C CYS A 302 -11.12 13.40 7.60
N VAL A 303 -11.33 14.59 8.17
CA VAL A 303 -10.52 15.79 7.89
C VAL A 303 -9.12 15.71 8.53
N THR A 304 -8.92 14.92 9.59
CA THR A 304 -7.60 14.79 10.25
C THR A 304 -6.65 13.87 9.49
N LEU A 305 -7.15 12.81 8.83
CA LEU A 305 -6.36 11.89 8.01
C LEU A 305 -5.51 12.57 6.92
N PRO A 306 -6.07 13.46 6.08
CA PRO A 306 -5.35 14.10 5.01
C PRO A 306 -4.33 15.15 5.51
N LEU A 307 -4.56 15.76 6.68
CA LEU A 307 -3.55 16.57 7.36
C LEU A 307 -2.32 15.72 7.74
N ILE A 308 -2.54 14.52 8.28
CA ILE A 308 -1.47 13.55 8.57
C ILE A 308 -0.78 13.13 7.26
N SER A 309 -1.55 12.88 6.20
CA SER A 309 -1.02 12.52 4.88
C SER A 309 -0.12 13.61 4.29
N LEU A 310 -0.46 14.89 4.48
CA LEU A 310 0.36 16.02 4.03
C LEU A 310 1.72 16.03 4.74
N VAL A 311 1.73 15.88 6.06
CA VAL A 311 2.97 15.80 6.86
C VAL A 311 3.80 14.58 6.47
N GLN A 312 3.15 13.44 6.22
CA GLN A 312 3.81 12.23 5.71
C GLN A 312 4.50 12.47 4.37
N SER A 313 3.86 13.20 3.44
CA SER A 313 4.42 13.47 2.12
C SER A 313 5.70 14.31 2.21
N LEU A 314 5.66 15.38 3.02
CA LEU A 314 6.82 16.25 3.26
C LEU A 314 7.97 15.46 3.88
N TYR A 315 7.66 14.62 4.88
CA TYR A 315 8.63 13.72 5.49
C TYR A 315 9.21 12.74 4.46
N ASN A 316 8.38 12.08 3.66
CA ASN A 316 8.83 11.09 2.67
C ASN A 316 9.78 11.70 1.63
N LYS A 317 9.54 12.94 1.19
CA LYS A 317 10.42 13.63 0.23
C LYS A 317 11.83 13.80 0.78
N TYR A 318 11.95 14.35 1.99
CA TYR A 318 13.25 14.59 2.62
C TYR A 318 13.92 13.30 3.12
N HIS A 319 13.12 12.38 3.68
CA HIS A 319 13.60 11.13 4.24
C HIS A 319 14.22 10.22 3.17
N LYS A 320 13.64 10.14 1.97
CA LYS A 320 14.18 9.32 0.87
C LYS A 320 15.60 9.74 0.47
N ASP A 321 15.85 11.04 0.34
CA ASP A 321 17.16 11.56 -0.02
C ASP A 321 18.20 11.30 1.08
N LEU A 322 17.79 11.42 2.33
CA LEU A 322 18.66 11.15 3.47
C LEU A 322 18.98 9.66 3.62
N VAL A 323 18.00 8.78 3.38
CA VAL A 323 18.21 7.32 3.31
C VAL A 323 19.20 6.95 2.21
N ARG A 324 19.11 7.57 1.03
CA ARG A 324 20.09 7.38 -0.05
C ARG A 324 21.50 7.80 0.37
N LYS A 325 21.67 9.01 0.92
CA LYS A 325 22.96 9.48 1.43
C LYS A 325 23.56 8.57 2.50
N VAL A 326 22.73 8.05 3.41
CA VAL A 326 23.16 7.09 4.43
C VAL A 326 23.62 5.78 3.78
N GLN A 327 22.88 5.24 2.80
CA GLN A 327 23.25 4.02 2.07
C GLN A 327 24.58 4.21 1.31
N ASP A 328 24.75 5.33 0.61
CA ASP A 328 25.99 5.63 -0.12
C ASP A 328 27.19 5.76 0.84
N SER A 329 26.99 6.40 2.01
CA SER A 329 28.03 6.52 3.04
C SER A 329 28.39 5.16 3.66
N ILE A 330 27.41 4.27 3.86
CA ILE A 330 27.64 2.90 4.35
C ILE A 330 28.42 2.09 3.30
N ALA A 331 28.09 2.24 2.01
CA ALA A 331 28.80 1.57 0.91
C ALA A 331 30.27 2.02 0.86
N LEU A 332 30.52 3.34 0.87
CA LEU A 332 31.87 3.91 0.92
C LEU A 332 32.67 3.43 2.14
N THR A 333 32.05 3.43 3.32
CA THR A 333 32.71 2.95 4.56
C THR A 333 33.04 1.46 4.47
N SER A 334 32.17 0.66 3.84
CA SER A 334 32.40 -0.77 3.62
C SER A 334 33.53 -1.02 2.62
N ASP A 335 33.66 -0.22 1.58
CA ASP A 335 34.75 -0.36 0.61
C ASP A 335 36.10 0.04 1.20
N ILE A 336 36.16 1.10 2.01
CA ILE A 336 37.38 1.44 2.78
C ILE A 336 37.72 0.33 3.77
N ALA A 337 36.73 -0.28 4.43
CA ALA A 337 36.96 -1.41 5.33
C ALA A 337 37.61 -2.60 4.60
N LYS A 338 37.15 -2.92 3.38
CA LYS A 338 37.78 -3.95 2.54
C LYS A 338 39.22 -3.60 2.22
N GLU A 339 39.49 -2.37 1.78
CA GLU A 339 40.84 -1.89 1.47
C GLU A 339 41.79 -2.00 2.69
N ILE A 340 41.28 -1.74 3.90
CA ILE A 340 42.06 -1.91 5.14
C ILE A 340 42.32 -3.37 5.46
N VAL A 341 41.35 -4.25 5.29
CA VAL A 341 41.55 -5.71 5.49
C VAL A 341 42.58 -6.24 4.48
N GLU A 342 42.59 -5.72 3.27
CA GLU A 342 43.51 -6.12 2.20
C GLU A 342 44.91 -5.47 2.32
N SER A 343 45.00 -4.22 2.80
CA SER A 343 46.24 -3.42 2.73
C SER A 343 46.75 -2.84 4.07
N VAL A 344 46.06 -3.08 5.19
CA VAL A 344 46.37 -2.72 6.61
C VAL A 344 46.67 -1.23 6.92
N ARG A 345 46.94 -0.37 5.93
CA ARG A 345 47.57 0.96 6.15
C ARG A 345 46.63 2.16 6.30
N ILE A 346 45.30 2.00 6.31
CA ILE A 346 44.38 3.16 6.11
C ILE A 346 43.32 3.36 7.22
N VAL A 347 43.70 3.16 8.50
CA VAL A 347 42.76 3.28 9.63
C VAL A 347 42.15 4.69 9.78
N LYS A 348 42.91 5.77 9.48
CA LYS A 348 42.43 7.16 9.63
C LYS A 348 41.32 7.54 8.66
N ARG A 349 41.30 7.01 7.43
CA ARG A 349 40.23 7.30 6.45
C ARG A 349 38.92 6.61 6.83
N TYR A 350 39.01 5.42 7.43
CA TYR A 350 37.84 4.70 7.92
C TYR A 350 37.15 5.43 9.07
N ASP A 351 37.91 5.92 10.06
CA ASP A 351 37.34 6.68 11.18
C ASP A 351 36.62 7.95 10.70
N ALA A 352 37.19 8.69 9.74
CA ALA A 352 36.52 9.85 9.14
C ALA A 352 35.23 9.48 8.38
N ALA A 353 35.23 8.38 7.61
CA ALA A 353 34.05 7.89 6.89
C ALA A 353 32.96 7.38 7.85
N LEU A 354 33.35 6.72 8.93
CA LEU A 354 32.45 6.23 9.97
C LEU A 354 31.76 7.39 10.70
N ARG A 355 32.51 8.43 11.08
CA ARG A 355 31.94 9.65 11.69
C ARG A 355 30.92 10.32 10.78
N ARG A 356 31.24 10.50 9.50
CA ARG A 356 30.30 11.05 8.51
C ARG A 356 29.04 10.20 8.38
N THR A 357 29.18 8.87 8.41
CA THR A 357 28.03 7.95 8.38
C THR A 357 27.16 8.11 9.62
N HIS A 358 27.77 8.23 10.81
CA HIS A 358 27.06 8.48 12.05
C HIS A 358 26.34 9.84 12.07
N GLU A 359 26.94 10.90 11.56
CA GLU A 359 26.31 12.21 11.44
C GLU A 359 25.06 12.17 10.54
N LEU A 360 25.15 11.48 9.40
CA LEU A 360 24.02 11.28 8.49
C LEU A 360 22.90 10.43 9.12
N GLN A 361 23.27 9.37 9.85
CA GLN A 361 22.31 8.56 10.59
C GLN A 361 21.62 9.36 11.69
N SER A 362 22.37 10.15 12.46
CA SER A 362 21.83 11.03 13.50
C SER A 362 20.86 12.06 12.92
N SER A 363 21.23 12.70 11.81
CA SER A 363 20.35 13.61 11.08
C SER A 363 19.05 12.92 10.64
N ARG A 364 19.15 11.69 10.11
CA ARG A 364 17.99 10.89 9.69
C ARG A 364 17.06 10.57 10.86
N ASP A 365 17.65 10.20 11.98
CA ASP A 365 16.90 9.80 13.17
C ASP A 365 16.27 11.02 13.85
N MET A 366 16.94 12.18 13.82
CA MET A 366 16.38 13.48 14.24
C MET A 366 15.17 13.88 13.40
N VAL A 367 15.28 13.80 12.07
CA VAL A 367 14.15 14.08 11.15
C VAL A 367 12.98 13.14 11.43
N ARG A 368 13.26 11.86 11.66
CA ARG A 368 12.25 10.87 12.03
C ARG A 368 11.61 11.20 13.38
N ALA A 369 12.38 11.62 14.37
CA ALA A 369 11.88 12.00 15.69
C ALA A 369 10.95 13.22 15.60
N VAL A 370 11.34 14.26 14.86
CA VAL A 370 10.50 15.44 14.61
C VAL A 370 9.20 15.08 13.90
N TYR A 371 9.26 14.21 12.90
CA TYR A 371 8.07 13.71 12.20
C TYR A 371 7.15 12.93 13.15
N LEU A 372 7.67 12.00 13.96
CA LEU A 372 6.87 11.24 14.93
C LEU A 372 6.21 12.16 15.95
N LEU A 373 6.94 13.18 16.42
CA LEU A 373 6.40 14.21 17.31
C LEU A 373 5.28 14.99 16.64
N ALA A 374 5.47 15.46 15.39
CA ALA A 374 4.46 16.22 14.65
C ALA A 374 3.17 15.41 14.45
N VAL A 375 3.28 14.14 14.04
CA VAL A 375 2.12 13.25 13.90
C VAL A 375 1.44 13.02 15.26
N ARG A 376 2.21 12.84 16.34
CA ARG A 376 1.65 12.68 17.69
C ARG A 376 0.90 13.93 18.17
N VAL A 377 1.43 15.12 17.92
CA VAL A 377 0.76 16.38 18.28
C VAL A 377 -0.53 16.56 17.48
N ILE A 378 -0.50 16.32 16.15
CA ILE A 378 -1.69 16.44 15.29
C ILE A 378 -2.78 15.46 15.71
N THR A 379 -2.41 14.20 16.01
CA THR A 379 -3.38 13.18 16.45
C THR A 379 -3.99 13.52 17.80
N LEU A 380 -3.20 13.96 18.78
CA LEU A 380 -3.71 14.40 20.09
C LEU A 380 -4.60 15.64 19.96
N LEU A 381 -4.21 16.63 19.15
CA LEU A 381 -5.03 17.82 18.91
C LEU A 381 -6.36 17.44 18.24
N GLY A 382 -6.33 16.53 17.28
CA GLY A 382 -7.54 15.97 16.66
C GLY A 382 -8.46 15.27 17.66
N GLN A 383 -7.90 14.52 18.61
CA GLN A 383 -8.67 13.90 19.70
C GLN A 383 -9.28 14.95 20.62
N VAL A 384 -8.53 15.98 21.04
CA VAL A 384 -9.05 17.06 21.88
C VAL A 384 -10.19 17.81 21.19
N LEU A 385 -10.01 18.17 19.90
CA LEU A 385 -11.06 18.80 19.10
C LEU A 385 -12.30 17.90 19.04
N MET A 386 -12.12 16.60 18.79
CA MET A 386 -13.21 15.63 18.76
C MET A 386 -13.95 15.56 20.11
N LEU A 387 -13.25 15.58 21.25
CA LEU A 387 -13.88 15.63 22.57
C LEU A 387 -14.67 16.92 22.80
N VAL A 388 -14.16 18.08 22.41
CA VAL A 388 -14.85 19.38 22.56
C VAL A 388 -16.13 19.42 21.73
N PHE A 389 -16.07 18.96 20.47
CA PHE A 389 -17.25 18.85 19.61
C PHE A 389 -18.22 17.77 20.10
N GLY A 390 -17.71 16.62 20.53
CA GLY A 390 -18.51 15.53 21.09
C GLY A 390 -19.27 15.95 22.35
N HIS A 391 -18.63 16.67 23.26
CA HIS A 391 -19.28 17.25 24.44
C HIS A 391 -20.45 18.18 24.05
N THR A 392 -20.29 18.96 22.98
CA THR A 392 -21.36 19.82 22.47
C THR A 392 -22.54 19.00 21.92
N LEU A 393 -22.29 17.84 21.29
CA LEU A 393 -23.33 16.93 20.81
C LEU A 393 -24.05 16.21 21.97
N ILE A 394 -23.30 15.79 23.00
CA ILE A 394 -23.87 15.20 24.21
C ILE A 394 -24.81 16.21 24.90
N ARG A 395 -24.38 17.47 25.04
CA ARG A 395 -25.23 18.53 25.63
C ARG A 395 -26.51 18.81 24.83
N ARG A 396 -26.50 18.56 23.52
CA ARG A 396 -27.69 18.68 22.65
C ARG A 396 -28.60 17.46 22.71
N GLY A 397 -28.15 16.35 23.30
CA GLY A 397 -28.86 15.07 23.31
C GLY A 397 -28.77 14.30 22.00
N ASP A 398 -27.87 14.68 21.08
CA ASP A 398 -27.69 14.01 19.79
C ASP A 398 -26.98 12.65 19.95
N ILE A 399 -26.14 12.49 20.98
CA ILE A 399 -25.33 11.29 21.25
C ILE A 399 -25.24 11.08 22.77
N SER A 400 -25.24 9.83 23.22
CA SER A 400 -25.00 9.46 24.63
C SER A 400 -23.51 9.45 25.01
N THR A 401 -23.21 9.39 26.32
CA THR A 401 -21.83 9.36 26.82
C THR A 401 -21.11 8.07 26.43
N GLY A 402 -21.80 6.93 26.47
CA GLY A 402 -21.29 5.63 26.07
C GLY A 402 -21.02 5.55 24.57
N GLU A 403 -21.93 6.06 23.73
CA GLU A 403 -21.70 6.17 22.28
C GLU A 403 -20.48 7.03 21.94
N MET A 404 -20.23 8.11 22.70
CA MET A 404 -19.02 8.92 22.54
C MET A 404 -17.75 8.12 22.86
N VAL A 405 -17.75 7.32 23.93
CA VAL A 405 -16.62 6.46 24.27
C VAL A 405 -16.40 5.39 23.19
N SER A 406 -17.46 4.73 22.73
CA SER A 406 -17.38 3.81 21.59
C SER A 406 -16.79 4.49 20.35
N PHE A 407 -17.21 5.71 20.05
CA PHE A 407 -16.70 6.48 18.91
C PHE A 407 -15.19 6.76 19.04
N ILE A 408 -14.70 7.12 20.23
CA ILE A 408 -13.26 7.31 20.49
C ILE A 408 -12.48 6.01 20.25
N LEU A 409 -12.99 4.88 20.74
CA LEU A 409 -12.34 3.58 20.54
C LEU A 409 -12.28 3.21 19.05
N TYR A 410 -13.38 3.36 18.31
CA TYR A 410 -13.37 3.11 16.86
C TYR A 410 -12.45 4.07 16.09
N GLN A 411 -12.36 5.34 16.50
CA GLN A 411 -11.45 6.30 15.88
C GLN A 411 -9.98 5.87 16.05
N MET A 412 -9.59 5.37 17.23
CA MET A 412 -8.22 4.91 17.45
C MET A 412 -7.88 3.72 16.53
N GLU A 413 -8.79 2.74 16.45
CA GLU A 413 -8.60 1.54 15.62
C GLU A 413 -8.69 1.80 14.11
N SER A 414 -9.51 2.77 13.68
CA SER A 414 -9.59 3.18 12.28
C SER A 414 -8.29 3.84 11.81
N GLY A 415 -7.66 4.68 12.66
CA GLY A 415 -6.36 5.29 12.38
C GLY A 415 -5.27 4.25 12.13
N HIS A 416 -5.20 3.21 12.97
CA HIS A 416 -4.27 2.08 12.76
C HIS A 416 -4.55 1.33 11.46
N SER A 417 -5.83 1.10 11.13
CA SER A 417 -6.24 0.39 9.92
C SER A 417 -5.83 1.16 8.65
N VAL A 418 -6.04 2.48 8.62
CA VAL A 418 -5.64 3.34 7.48
C VAL A 418 -4.13 3.36 7.30
N MET A 419 -3.36 3.54 8.38
CA MET A 419 -1.90 3.54 8.30
C MET A 419 -1.36 2.18 7.84
N GLY A 420 -1.98 1.09 8.31
CA GLY A 420 -1.69 -0.26 7.84
C GLY A 420 -1.93 -0.43 6.33
N LEU A 421 -3.03 0.10 5.79
CA LEU A 421 -3.33 0.03 4.36
C LEU A 421 -2.29 0.77 3.52
N ILE A 422 -1.86 1.96 3.96
CA ILE A 422 -0.82 2.74 3.29
C ILE A 422 0.49 1.95 3.24
N HIS A 423 0.89 1.35 4.38
CA HIS A 423 2.10 0.54 4.45
C HIS A 423 2.02 -0.72 3.58
N TRP A 424 0.85 -1.36 3.56
CA TRP A 424 0.60 -2.58 2.77
C TRP A 424 0.85 -2.38 1.26
N ILE A 425 0.47 -1.21 0.69
CA ILE A 425 0.74 -0.90 -0.73
C ILE A 425 2.24 -0.93 -1.03
N SER A 426 3.08 -0.44 -0.12
CA SER A 426 4.53 -0.50 -0.28
C SER A 426 5.03 -1.95 -0.22
N GLU A 427 4.55 -2.71 0.76
CA GLU A 427 5.00 -4.08 1.01
C GLU A 427 4.64 -5.06 -0.12
N ILE A 428 3.46 -4.91 -0.72
CA ILE A 428 3.04 -5.74 -1.85
C ILE A 428 3.90 -5.49 -3.09
N THR A 429 4.26 -4.24 -3.37
CA THR A 429 5.12 -3.90 -4.53
C THR A 429 6.54 -4.44 -4.36
N HIS A 430 7.09 -4.33 -3.14
CA HIS A 430 8.38 -4.91 -2.81
C HIS A 430 8.38 -6.44 -2.95
N SER A 431 7.34 -7.10 -2.42
CA SER A 431 7.18 -8.56 -2.50
C SER A 431 7.01 -9.07 -3.93
N ALA A 432 6.30 -8.33 -4.78
CA ALA A 432 6.14 -8.68 -6.19
C ALA A 432 7.46 -8.61 -6.96
N GLY A 433 8.28 -7.58 -6.70
CA GLY A 433 9.60 -7.44 -7.32
C GLY A 433 10.57 -8.57 -6.93
N ALA A 434 10.52 -9.04 -5.68
CA ALA A 434 11.30 -10.21 -5.23
C ALA A 434 10.84 -11.51 -5.91
N ALA A 435 9.53 -11.66 -6.12
CA ALA A 435 8.96 -12.81 -6.79
C ALA A 435 9.38 -12.92 -8.27
N SER A 436 9.61 -11.78 -8.92
CA SER A 436 9.97 -11.72 -10.34
C SER A 436 11.16 -12.62 -10.70
N LYS A 437 12.21 -12.65 -9.85
CA LYS A 437 13.39 -13.50 -10.05
C LYS A 437 13.07 -14.99 -9.92
N VAL A 438 12.23 -15.40 -8.96
CA VAL A 438 11.85 -16.82 -8.80
C VAL A 438 11.03 -17.28 -10.00
N PHE A 439 10.14 -16.42 -10.51
CA PHE A 439 9.38 -16.70 -11.72
C PHE A 439 10.23 -16.75 -12.98
N GLU A 440 11.33 -15.98 -13.05
CA GLU A 440 12.30 -16.07 -14.13
C GLU A 440 12.91 -17.48 -14.25
N TYR A 441 13.32 -18.09 -13.14
CA TYR A 441 13.79 -19.49 -13.14
C TYR A 441 12.68 -20.51 -13.43
N LEU A 442 11.46 -20.21 -13.01
CA LEU A 442 10.31 -21.10 -13.22
C LEU A 442 9.83 -21.10 -14.68
N ASP A 443 9.87 -19.95 -15.34
CA ASP A 443 9.43 -19.75 -16.72
C ASP A 443 10.54 -20.01 -17.74
N ARG A 444 11.79 -20.23 -17.30
CA ARG A 444 12.91 -20.53 -18.20
C ARG A 444 12.66 -21.85 -18.93
N GLU A 445 12.45 -21.77 -20.23
CA GLU A 445 12.37 -22.94 -21.09
C GLU A 445 13.79 -23.46 -21.41
N PRO A 446 14.03 -24.78 -21.29
CA PRO A 446 15.34 -25.36 -21.59
C PRO A 446 15.63 -25.24 -23.08
N GLN A 447 16.87 -24.87 -23.43
CA GLN A 447 17.26 -24.74 -24.85
C GLN A 447 17.37 -26.09 -25.56
N VAL A 448 17.62 -27.15 -24.79
CA VAL A 448 17.70 -28.52 -25.30
C VAL A 448 16.54 -29.33 -24.73
N SER A 449 15.70 -29.87 -25.61
CA SER A 449 14.57 -30.70 -25.19
C SER A 449 15.06 -32.06 -24.69
N ALA A 450 14.79 -32.40 -23.43
CA ALA A 450 15.07 -33.73 -22.88
C ALA A 450 14.14 -34.83 -23.41
N SER A 451 13.06 -34.49 -24.13
CA SER A 451 12.10 -35.44 -24.69
C SER A 451 12.28 -35.57 -26.20
N GLY A 452 12.56 -36.78 -26.67
CA GLY A 452 12.61 -37.14 -28.09
C GLY A 452 11.54 -38.19 -28.41
N THR A 453 10.91 -38.05 -29.58
CA THR A 453 9.82 -38.94 -30.05
C THR A 453 10.35 -40.04 -30.97
N LEU A 454 11.60 -39.93 -31.42
CA LEU A 454 12.18 -40.81 -32.42
C LEU A 454 12.54 -42.17 -31.81
N ARG A 455 11.84 -43.22 -32.24
CA ARG A 455 12.10 -44.62 -31.86
C ARG A 455 12.39 -45.45 -33.11
N PRO A 456 13.66 -45.75 -33.43
CA PRO A 456 13.99 -46.57 -34.58
C PRO A 456 13.52 -48.03 -34.37
N HIS A 457 13.02 -48.67 -35.43
CA HIS A 457 12.61 -50.08 -35.39
C HIS A 457 13.79 -51.04 -35.17
N ASN A 458 14.98 -50.67 -35.64
CA ASN A 458 16.20 -51.44 -35.45
C ASN A 458 17.33 -50.50 -35.00
N LEU A 459 17.82 -50.67 -33.76
CA LEU A 459 18.88 -49.85 -33.19
C LEU A 459 20.23 -50.54 -33.42
N GLN A 460 20.95 -50.14 -34.46
CA GLN A 460 22.28 -50.69 -34.77
C GLN A 460 23.39 -50.13 -33.87
N GLY A 461 23.16 -48.99 -33.21
CA GLY A 461 24.14 -48.37 -32.30
C GLY A 461 25.34 -47.71 -32.98
N THR A 462 25.27 -47.45 -34.28
CA THR A 462 26.31 -46.74 -35.03
C THR A 462 26.38 -45.27 -34.61
N ILE A 463 27.55 -44.81 -34.18
CA ILE A 463 27.83 -43.41 -33.84
C ILE A 463 28.75 -42.87 -34.94
N GLU A 464 28.47 -41.67 -35.45
CA GLU A 464 29.28 -41.03 -36.47
C GLU A 464 29.39 -39.53 -36.16
N PHE A 465 30.62 -39.02 -36.06
CA PHE A 465 30.92 -37.59 -35.95
C PHE A 465 31.29 -37.07 -37.35
N LYS A 466 30.57 -36.06 -37.83
CA LYS A 466 30.85 -35.37 -39.11
C LYS A 466 31.07 -33.89 -38.86
N ASN A 467 32.28 -33.41 -39.13
CA ASN A 467 32.66 -32.01 -39.09
C ASN A 467 32.18 -31.32 -37.81
N VAL A 468 32.38 -31.98 -36.67
CA VAL A 468 31.85 -31.51 -35.39
C VAL A 468 32.78 -30.47 -34.82
N THR A 469 32.27 -29.25 -34.71
CA THR A 469 32.89 -28.15 -33.97
C THR A 469 32.09 -27.90 -32.70
N PHE A 470 32.76 -27.88 -31.56
CA PHE A 470 32.12 -27.71 -30.26
C PHE A 470 32.88 -26.70 -29.40
N THR A 471 32.13 -25.78 -28.79
CA THR A 471 32.64 -24.75 -27.90
C THR A 471 31.81 -24.74 -26.63
N TYR A 472 32.48 -24.82 -25.47
CA TYR A 472 31.78 -24.70 -24.18
C TYR A 472 31.19 -23.30 -24.03
N PRO A 473 29.93 -23.15 -23.59
CA PRO A 473 29.30 -21.85 -23.37
C PRO A 473 30.03 -20.97 -22.35
N SER A 474 30.72 -21.61 -21.39
CA SER A 474 31.55 -20.94 -20.38
C SER A 474 32.83 -20.33 -20.96
N ARG A 475 33.27 -20.74 -22.16
CA ARG A 475 34.48 -20.26 -22.84
C ARG A 475 34.25 -20.11 -24.36
N PRO A 476 33.45 -19.11 -24.80
CA PRO A 476 33.03 -18.97 -26.20
C PRO A 476 34.18 -18.67 -27.17
N LEU A 477 35.33 -18.20 -26.68
CA LEU A 477 36.49 -17.83 -27.49
C LEU A 477 37.47 -18.99 -27.74
N SER A 478 37.29 -20.13 -27.08
CA SER A 478 38.19 -21.29 -27.20
C SER A 478 37.38 -22.53 -27.57
N PRO A 479 37.34 -22.92 -28.85
CA PRO A 479 36.69 -24.16 -29.25
C PRO A 479 37.41 -25.35 -28.62
N ALA A 480 36.64 -26.30 -28.11
CA ALA A 480 37.16 -27.54 -27.53
C ALA A 480 37.36 -28.61 -28.60
N LEU A 481 36.53 -28.61 -29.64
CA LEU A 481 36.69 -29.45 -30.83
C LEU A 481 36.59 -28.55 -32.07
N GLU A 482 37.51 -28.73 -33.02
CA GLU A 482 37.52 -28.04 -34.31
C GLU A 482 37.48 -29.08 -35.44
N ASP A 483 36.41 -29.06 -36.23
CA ASP A 483 36.21 -29.88 -37.45
C ASP A 483 36.51 -31.39 -37.29
N VAL A 484 36.04 -31.98 -36.19
CA VAL A 484 36.34 -33.37 -35.84
C VAL A 484 35.39 -34.33 -36.57
N SER A 485 35.95 -35.24 -37.37
CA SER A 485 35.21 -36.26 -38.12
C SER A 485 35.77 -37.67 -37.87
N PHE A 486 34.98 -38.55 -37.27
CA PHE A 486 35.33 -39.97 -37.14
C PHE A 486 34.09 -40.85 -36.92
N CYS A 487 34.14 -42.07 -37.43
CA CYS A 487 33.11 -43.08 -37.24
C CYS A 487 33.70 -44.27 -36.48
N PRO A 488 33.38 -44.49 -35.20
CA PRO A 488 33.88 -45.65 -34.45
C PRO A 488 33.08 -46.95 -34.74
N PRO A 489 33.67 -47.97 -35.43
CA PRO A 489 33.14 -49.34 -35.44
C PRO A 489 32.99 -50.01 -34.06
N GLY A 490 31.91 -50.78 -33.92
CA GLY A 490 31.48 -51.44 -32.69
C GLY A 490 32.35 -52.62 -32.25
N LYS A 491 33.41 -52.34 -31.49
CA LYS A 491 33.93 -53.07 -30.31
C LYS A 491 35.38 -52.64 -30.00
N GLY A 492 35.66 -52.30 -28.74
CA GLY A 492 37.01 -52.26 -28.15
C GLY A 492 37.96 -51.15 -28.61
N ARG A 493 37.60 -49.87 -28.40
CA ARG A 493 38.47 -48.74 -28.77
C ARG A 493 38.87 -47.87 -27.60
N ARG A 494 40.06 -47.28 -27.70
CA ARG A 494 40.63 -46.33 -26.74
C ARG A 494 40.84 -45.00 -27.45
N LEU A 495 40.31 -43.94 -26.86
CA LEU A 495 40.60 -42.55 -27.24
C LEU A 495 41.91 -42.16 -26.54
N TRP A 496 42.87 -41.62 -27.28
CA TRP A 496 44.15 -41.16 -26.75
C TRP A 496 44.28 -39.66 -27.02
N GLY A 497 44.72 -38.91 -26.02
CA GLY A 497 44.92 -37.47 -26.15
C GLY A 497 45.70 -36.88 -24.97
N PRO A 498 46.32 -35.71 -25.16
CA PRO A 498 46.92 -34.96 -24.06
C PRO A 498 45.86 -34.48 -23.08
N SER A 499 46.26 -34.24 -21.82
CA SER A 499 45.36 -33.71 -20.79
C SER A 499 44.74 -32.38 -21.23
N GLY A 500 43.41 -32.30 -21.26
CA GLY A 500 42.67 -31.10 -21.69
C GLY A 500 42.51 -30.92 -23.20
N GLY A 501 42.84 -31.95 -24.00
CA GLY A 501 42.71 -31.91 -25.48
C GLY A 501 41.29 -32.01 -26.04
N GLY A 502 40.26 -32.05 -25.18
CA GLY A 502 38.87 -32.31 -25.56
C GLY A 502 38.33 -33.56 -24.91
#